data_AF-A0A2A2B1H3-F1
#
_entry.id   AF-A0A2A2B1H3-F1
#
_cell.length_a   1.000
_cell.length_b   1.000
_cell.length_c   1.000
_cell.angle_alpha   90.00
_cell.angle_beta   90.00
_cell.angle_gamma   90.00
#
_symmetry.space_group_name_H-M   'P 1'
#
loop_
_entity.id
_entity.type
_entity.pdbx_description
1 polymer ?
#
loop_
_entity_poly.entity_id
_entity_poly.type
_entity_poly.pdbx_seq_one_letter_code
_entity_poly.pdbx_strand_id
1 'polypeptide(L)'
;MSQCTRAMQAAQLDAALPQTQCTRCGYPDCQSYAHAIAFEQAPINQCPPGGQEGVRRLAEITGRPAWPLNAAHGEETARAMAIIDEQWCIGCTLCLKACPVDAIIGANKRMHTVLESACTGCELCIPVCPVDCIRMQPITGQATGWAAWSPAQAEQARVRYRRHMQRQAGRATIATVGPSSSSGPLARHHGQHEPAPGPEQPMALHDNRPLQATGAAPTKAEKHQILAAVLAKAQARRRAQ
;
A
#
# COMPACT_ATOMS: atom_id res chain seq x y z
N MET A 1 -18.01 -2.50 -34.06
CA MET A 1 -16.55 -2.30 -34.27
C MET A 1 -15.96 -1.23 -33.34
N SER A 2 -16.62 -0.08 -33.11
CA SER A 2 -16.08 1.05 -32.30
C SER A 2 -15.77 0.74 -30.81
N GLN A 3 -16.54 -0.10 -30.13
CA GLN A 3 -16.32 -0.41 -28.70
C GLN A 3 -15.07 -1.27 -28.43
N CYS A 4 -14.77 -2.23 -29.32
CA CYS A 4 -13.59 -3.08 -29.19
C CYS A 4 -12.30 -2.26 -29.31
N THR A 5 -12.28 -1.29 -30.24
CA THR A 5 -11.17 -0.35 -30.42
C THR A 5 -10.94 0.52 -29.18
N ARG A 6 -12.00 1.05 -28.56
CA ARG A 6 -11.87 1.85 -27.33
C ARG A 6 -11.38 1.01 -26.15
N ALA A 7 -11.82 -0.25 -26.04
CA ALA A 7 -11.32 -1.15 -25.00
C ALA A 7 -9.82 -1.46 -25.17
N MET A 8 -9.36 -1.69 -26.40
CA MET A 8 -7.93 -1.85 -26.70
C MET A 8 -7.13 -0.59 -26.37
N GLN A 9 -7.66 0.59 -26.74
CA GLN A 9 -7.02 1.88 -26.43
C GLN A 9 -6.92 2.10 -24.91
N ALA A 10 -7.97 1.80 -24.14
CA ALA A 10 -7.94 1.89 -22.68
C ALA A 10 -6.83 1.00 -22.08
N ALA A 11 -6.63 -0.22 -22.61
CA ALA A 11 -5.55 -1.09 -22.17
C ALA A 11 -4.15 -0.56 -22.52
N GLN A 12 -3.99 0.10 -23.67
CA GLN A 12 -2.74 0.77 -24.05
C GLN A 12 -2.45 1.97 -23.15
N LEU A 13 -3.49 2.78 -22.84
CA LEU A 13 -3.38 3.92 -21.93
C LEU A 13 -3.01 3.48 -20.52
N ASP A 14 -3.64 2.42 -20.00
CA ASP A 14 -3.27 1.83 -18.71
C ASP A 14 -1.79 1.42 -18.70
N ALA A 15 -1.32 0.72 -19.73
CA ALA A 15 0.08 0.32 -19.85
C ALA A 15 1.07 1.51 -19.94
N ALA A 16 0.61 2.67 -20.40
CA ALA A 16 1.41 3.88 -20.56
C ALA A 16 1.44 4.78 -19.32
N LEU A 17 0.73 4.41 -18.24
CA LEU A 17 0.76 5.12 -16.96
C LEU A 17 1.91 4.60 -16.06
N PRO A 18 2.40 5.40 -15.09
CA PRO A 18 3.46 4.99 -14.17
C PRO A 18 2.98 3.98 -13.09
N GLN A 19 1.68 3.67 -13.06
CA GLN A 19 1.08 2.61 -12.23
C GLN A 19 1.29 2.81 -10.72
N THR A 20 1.36 4.06 -10.27
CA THR A 20 1.55 4.38 -8.84
C THR A 20 0.31 4.12 -7.99
N GLN A 21 -0.89 4.13 -8.60
CA GLN A 21 -2.19 4.01 -7.92
C GLN A 21 -2.45 5.09 -6.85
N CYS A 22 -1.91 6.28 -7.05
CA CYS A 22 -1.93 7.37 -6.05
C CYS A 22 -3.21 8.20 -5.98
N THR A 23 -4.16 7.97 -6.89
CA THR A 23 -5.46 8.68 -7.00
C THR A 23 -5.39 10.21 -7.15
N ARG A 24 -4.22 10.80 -7.38
CA ARG A 24 -4.04 12.27 -7.52
C ARG A 24 -4.81 12.87 -8.70
N CYS A 25 -5.01 12.09 -9.76
CA CYS A 25 -5.82 12.49 -10.92
C CYS A 25 -7.33 12.56 -10.62
N GLY A 26 -7.77 12.15 -9.42
CA GLY A 26 -9.19 12.10 -9.04
C GLY A 26 -9.90 10.77 -9.36
N TYR A 27 -9.20 9.83 -10.01
CA TYR A 27 -9.71 8.48 -10.28
C TYR A 27 -9.21 7.48 -9.24
N PRO A 28 -9.96 6.40 -8.96
CA PRO A 28 -9.62 5.44 -7.91
C PRO A 28 -8.34 4.63 -8.21
N ASP A 29 -7.99 4.46 -9.48
CA ASP A 29 -6.75 3.79 -9.91
C ASP A 29 -6.35 4.19 -11.34
N CYS A 30 -5.18 3.72 -11.77
CA CYS A 30 -4.64 4.00 -13.10
C CYS A 30 -5.53 3.42 -14.21
N GLN A 31 -6.13 2.25 -13.98
CA GLN A 31 -7.03 1.60 -14.95
C GLN A 31 -8.29 2.45 -15.19
N SER A 32 -8.88 2.98 -14.13
CA SER A 32 -10.08 3.83 -14.19
C SER A 32 -9.79 5.14 -14.90
N TYR A 33 -8.62 5.74 -14.66
CA TYR A 33 -8.20 6.93 -15.41
C TYR A 33 -8.02 6.63 -16.91
N ALA A 34 -7.35 5.52 -17.25
CA ALA A 34 -7.17 5.09 -18.63
C ALA A 34 -8.51 4.80 -19.33
N HIS A 35 -9.45 4.19 -18.63
CA HIS A 35 -10.82 3.99 -19.11
C HIS A 35 -11.52 5.32 -19.38
N ALA A 36 -11.47 6.26 -18.43
CA ALA A 36 -12.10 7.57 -18.58
C ALA A 36 -11.51 8.36 -19.75
N ILE A 37 -10.21 8.26 -20.03
CA ILE A 37 -9.60 8.86 -21.23
C ILE A 37 -10.24 8.28 -22.51
N ALA A 38 -10.35 6.95 -22.60
CA ALA A 38 -10.84 6.27 -23.81
C ALA A 38 -12.37 6.40 -24.03
N PHE A 39 -13.14 6.38 -22.94
CA PHE A 39 -14.61 6.29 -23.00
C PHE A 39 -15.31 7.62 -22.69
N GLU A 40 -14.75 8.41 -21.76
CA GLU A 40 -15.38 9.63 -21.22
C GLU A 40 -14.65 10.91 -21.68
N GLN A 41 -13.60 10.77 -22.50
CA GLN A 41 -12.78 11.88 -23.02
C GLN A 41 -12.11 12.71 -21.91
N ALA A 42 -11.80 12.09 -20.77
CA ALA A 42 -11.05 12.74 -19.70
C ALA A 42 -9.74 13.37 -20.22
N PRO A 43 -9.31 14.53 -19.69
CA PRO A 43 -8.03 15.14 -20.05
C PRO A 43 -6.83 14.20 -19.81
N ILE A 44 -5.88 14.17 -20.74
CA ILE A 44 -4.69 13.29 -20.70
C ILE A 44 -3.54 13.85 -19.84
N ASN A 45 -3.70 15.04 -19.30
CA ASN A 45 -2.67 15.79 -18.58
C ASN A 45 -2.88 15.81 -17.06
N GLN A 46 -3.52 14.78 -16.47
CA GLN A 46 -3.91 14.79 -15.04
C GLN A 46 -3.03 13.91 -14.14
N CYS A 47 -1.96 13.30 -14.64
CA CYS A 47 -1.13 12.35 -13.88
C CYS A 47 0.23 12.96 -13.47
N PRO A 48 0.35 13.59 -12.29
CA PRO A 48 1.62 14.17 -11.84
C PRO A 48 2.78 13.18 -11.78
N PRO A 49 2.62 11.93 -11.30
CA PRO A 49 3.72 10.96 -11.32
C PRO A 49 4.20 10.57 -12.71
N GLY A 50 3.36 10.76 -13.74
CA GLY A 50 3.74 10.53 -15.14
C GLY A 50 4.52 11.71 -15.72
N GLY A 51 4.32 12.91 -15.17
CA GLY A 51 4.96 14.13 -15.63
C GLY A 51 4.60 14.49 -17.08
N GLN A 52 5.36 15.41 -17.66
CA GLN A 52 5.14 15.84 -19.04
C GLN A 52 5.40 14.73 -20.07
N GLU A 53 6.39 13.87 -19.81
CA GLU A 53 6.63 12.67 -20.63
C GLU A 53 5.42 11.74 -20.63
N GLY A 54 4.74 11.57 -19.48
CA GLY A 54 3.51 10.80 -19.38
C GLY A 54 2.40 11.40 -20.25
N VAL A 55 2.23 12.72 -20.24
CA VAL A 55 1.25 13.38 -21.11
C VAL A 55 1.55 13.13 -22.59
N ARG A 56 2.83 13.19 -23.00
CA ARG A 56 3.25 12.91 -24.39
C ARG A 56 2.93 11.47 -24.80
N ARG A 57 3.20 10.48 -23.94
CA ARG A 57 2.85 9.07 -24.21
C ARG A 57 1.34 8.87 -24.40
N LEU A 58 0.53 9.51 -23.56
CA LEU A 58 -0.93 9.44 -23.68
C LEU A 58 -1.43 10.18 -24.93
N ALA A 59 -0.80 11.29 -25.29
CA ALA A 59 -1.08 12.03 -26.53
C ALA A 59 -0.84 11.18 -27.78
N GLU A 60 0.28 10.44 -27.84
CA GLU A 60 0.60 9.52 -28.94
C GLU A 60 -0.47 8.42 -29.10
N ILE A 61 -0.94 7.83 -27.99
CA ILE A 61 -1.97 6.77 -28.02
C ILE A 61 -3.35 7.33 -28.40
N THR A 62 -3.66 8.55 -27.98
CA THR A 62 -4.98 9.16 -28.21
C THR A 62 -5.09 9.99 -29.48
N GLY A 63 -3.95 10.34 -30.10
CA GLY A 63 -3.90 11.32 -31.19
C GLY A 63 -4.26 12.75 -30.76
N ARG A 64 -4.21 13.06 -29.45
CA ARG A 64 -4.56 14.37 -28.89
C ARG A 64 -3.32 15.25 -28.73
N PRO A 65 -3.45 16.58 -28.72
CA PRO A 65 -2.33 17.46 -28.38
C PRO A 65 -1.84 17.23 -26.94
N ALA A 66 -0.52 17.22 -26.76
CA ALA A 66 0.11 17.13 -25.44
C ALA A 66 0.08 18.50 -24.73
N TRP A 67 -0.94 18.71 -23.91
CA TRP A 67 -1.04 19.91 -23.06
C TRP A 67 -0.08 19.85 -21.86
N PRO A 68 0.26 20.99 -21.25
CA PRO A 68 1.02 20.99 -20.00
C PRO A 68 0.30 20.17 -18.92
N LEU A 69 1.06 19.46 -18.08
CA LEU A 69 0.55 18.81 -16.88
C LEU A 69 -0.34 19.77 -16.08
N ASN A 70 -1.53 19.30 -15.72
CA ASN A 70 -2.51 20.07 -14.97
C ASN A 70 -2.09 20.16 -13.49
N ALA A 71 -1.64 21.34 -13.09
CA ALA A 71 -1.21 21.64 -11.72
C ALA A 71 -2.31 21.42 -10.66
N ALA A 72 -3.60 21.42 -11.04
CA ALA A 72 -4.69 21.13 -10.11
C ALA A 72 -4.63 19.70 -9.51
N HIS A 73 -3.94 18.77 -10.16
CA HIS A 73 -3.75 17.40 -9.67
C HIS A 73 -2.40 17.21 -8.96
N GLY A 74 -1.57 18.25 -8.89
CA GLY A 74 -0.24 18.24 -8.31
C GLY A 74 0.89 18.43 -9.33
N GLU A 75 2.10 18.48 -8.80
CA GLU A 75 3.32 18.79 -9.56
C GLU A 75 4.13 17.54 -9.91
N GLU A 76 4.88 17.62 -11.00
CA GLU A 76 5.89 16.65 -11.35
C GLU A 76 7.07 16.76 -10.37
N THR A 77 7.27 15.71 -9.56
CA THR A 77 8.27 15.70 -8.49
C THR A 77 9.08 14.40 -8.51
N ALA A 78 10.19 14.40 -7.78
CA ALA A 78 11.01 13.20 -7.61
C ALA A 78 10.20 12.10 -6.92
N ARG A 79 10.44 10.85 -7.32
CA ARG A 79 9.78 9.70 -6.69
C ARG A 79 10.30 9.54 -5.27
N ALA A 80 9.37 9.47 -4.33
CA ALA A 80 9.66 9.20 -2.93
C ALA A 80 9.20 7.79 -2.53
N MET A 81 9.86 7.25 -1.52
CA MET A 81 9.52 5.98 -0.87
C MET A 81 9.02 6.25 0.55
N ALA A 82 8.01 5.51 0.98
CA ALA A 82 7.57 5.56 2.37
C ALA A 82 8.61 4.91 3.29
N ILE A 83 8.92 5.56 4.40
CA ILE A 83 9.74 5.02 5.50
C ILE A 83 8.89 5.05 6.77
N ILE A 84 8.85 3.91 7.48
CA ILE A 84 8.15 3.76 8.75
C ILE A 84 9.16 3.92 9.88
N ASP A 85 8.86 4.79 10.84
CA ASP A 85 9.67 4.96 12.05
C ASP A 85 9.38 3.86 13.08
N GLU A 86 10.41 3.11 13.40
CA GLU A 86 10.33 1.96 14.29
C GLU A 86 10.07 2.31 15.75
N GLN A 87 10.35 3.54 16.18
CA GLN A 87 10.11 3.94 17.56
C GLN A 87 8.63 4.23 17.82
N TRP A 88 7.88 4.53 16.76
CA TRP A 88 6.51 5.01 16.85
C TRP A 88 5.46 4.04 16.32
N CYS A 89 5.84 3.13 15.41
CA CYS A 89 4.88 2.20 14.84
C CYS A 89 4.30 1.24 15.89
N ILE A 90 2.98 1.30 16.08
CA ILE A 90 2.24 0.45 17.03
C ILE A 90 1.71 -0.86 16.43
N GLY A 91 2.05 -1.19 15.18
CA GLY A 91 1.59 -2.42 14.54
C GLY A 91 0.07 -2.49 14.28
N CYS A 92 -0.59 -1.36 13.99
CA CYS A 92 -2.06 -1.28 13.85
C CYS A 92 -2.65 -1.88 12.55
N THR A 93 -1.81 -2.19 11.55
CA THR A 93 -2.14 -2.77 10.23
C THR A 93 -2.95 -1.91 9.27
N LEU A 94 -3.25 -0.64 9.60
CA LEU A 94 -4.00 0.25 8.71
C LEU A 94 -3.23 0.58 7.42
N CYS A 95 -1.92 0.82 7.53
CA CYS A 95 -1.06 1.07 6.37
C CYS A 95 -0.98 -0.14 5.43
N LEU A 96 -1.02 -1.37 5.95
CA LEU A 96 -1.06 -2.60 5.13
C LEU A 96 -2.32 -2.64 4.26
N LYS A 97 -3.47 -2.28 4.83
CA LYS A 97 -4.75 -2.25 4.11
C LYS A 97 -4.79 -1.14 3.05
N ALA A 98 -4.17 -0.01 3.33
CA ALA A 98 -4.14 1.13 2.41
C ALA A 98 -3.11 0.99 1.28
N CYS A 99 -2.14 0.08 1.40
CA CYS A 99 -1.09 -0.06 0.40
C CYS A 99 -1.61 -0.84 -0.82
N PRO A 100 -1.77 -0.20 -1.99
CA PRO A 100 -2.39 -0.83 -3.16
C PRO A 100 -1.52 -1.92 -3.80
N VAL A 101 -0.22 -1.93 -3.52
CA VAL A 101 0.78 -2.84 -4.14
C VAL A 101 1.43 -3.78 -3.13
N ASP A 102 0.94 -3.80 -1.89
CA ASP A 102 1.48 -4.59 -0.77
C ASP A 102 2.99 -4.44 -0.63
N ALA A 103 3.45 -3.19 -0.63
CA ALA A 103 4.83 -2.86 -0.33
C ALA A 103 5.13 -2.88 1.17
N ILE A 104 4.10 -2.83 2.03
CA ILE A 104 4.28 -2.79 3.49
C ILE A 104 4.11 -4.19 4.07
N ILE A 105 5.10 -4.63 4.84
CA ILE A 105 5.13 -5.94 5.49
C ILE A 105 5.14 -5.78 7.01
N GLY A 106 4.43 -6.65 7.70
CA GLY A 106 4.54 -6.88 9.13
C GLY A 106 3.29 -7.58 9.65
N ALA A 107 3.03 -7.48 10.94
CA ALA A 107 1.92 -8.18 11.58
C ALA A 107 1.28 -7.32 12.67
N ASN A 108 0.07 -7.71 13.09
CA ASN A 108 -0.61 -7.03 14.19
C ASN A 108 0.27 -7.00 15.44
N LYS A 109 0.40 -5.82 16.06
CA LYS A 109 1.25 -5.55 17.23
C LYS A 109 2.75 -5.81 16.99
N ARG A 110 3.18 -5.86 15.73
CA ARG A 110 4.60 -5.94 15.33
C ARG A 110 4.94 -4.75 14.44
N MET A 111 6.24 -4.45 14.39
CA MET A 111 6.77 -3.42 13.52
C MET A 111 6.41 -3.69 12.06
N HIS A 112 6.06 -2.64 11.32
CA HIS A 112 5.91 -2.73 9.88
C HIS A 112 7.11 -2.11 9.18
N THR A 113 7.48 -2.65 8.03
CA THR A 113 8.56 -2.15 7.17
C THR A 113 8.10 -2.06 5.72
N VAL A 114 8.80 -1.27 4.92
CA VAL A 114 8.49 -1.03 3.51
C VAL A 114 9.51 -1.75 2.64
N LEU A 115 9.02 -2.56 1.70
CA LEU A 115 9.82 -3.14 0.63
C LEU A 115 10.11 -2.07 -0.42
N GLU A 116 11.37 -1.64 -0.49
CA GLU A 116 11.83 -0.62 -1.41
C GLU A 116 11.51 -0.94 -2.88
N SER A 117 11.78 -2.17 -3.29
CA SER A 117 11.54 -2.62 -4.66
C SER A 117 10.06 -2.66 -5.08
N ALA A 118 9.13 -2.49 -4.13
CA ALA A 118 7.69 -2.57 -4.37
C ALA A 118 6.95 -1.26 -4.08
N CYS A 119 7.52 -0.35 -3.29
CA CYS A 119 6.87 0.89 -2.92
C CYS A 119 6.70 1.80 -4.13
N THR A 120 5.48 2.26 -4.38
CA THR A 120 5.21 3.16 -5.51
C THR A 120 5.28 4.63 -5.17
N GLY A 121 5.47 4.99 -3.91
CA GLY A 121 5.40 6.39 -3.48
C GLY A 121 3.99 6.98 -3.56
N CYS A 122 2.94 6.15 -3.49
CA CYS A 122 1.55 6.60 -3.63
C CYS A 122 0.99 7.41 -2.46
N GLU A 123 1.71 7.45 -1.33
CA GLU A 123 1.37 8.21 -0.11
C GLU A 123 0.06 7.81 0.60
N LEU A 124 -0.72 6.87 0.06
CA LEU A 124 -2.00 6.42 0.65
C LEU A 124 -1.86 5.87 2.09
N CYS A 125 -0.66 5.45 2.49
CA CYS A 125 -0.38 4.96 3.84
C CYS A 125 -0.25 6.06 4.90
N ILE A 126 0.08 7.30 4.52
CA ILE A 126 0.28 8.43 5.45
C ILE A 126 -1.02 8.78 6.19
N PRO A 127 -2.14 9.10 5.51
CA PRO A 127 -3.33 9.59 6.19
C PRO A 127 -3.99 8.54 7.09
N VAL A 128 -3.71 7.25 6.88
CA VAL A 128 -4.27 6.15 7.68
C VAL A 128 -3.43 5.80 8.90
N CYS A 129 -2.23 6.36 9.05
CA CYS A 129 -1.35 6.07 10.18
C CYS A 129 -1.80 6.87 11.43
N PRO A 130 -2.31 6.24 12.49
CA PRO A 130 -2.88 6.95 13.64
C PRO A 130 -1.82 7.59 14.55
N VAL A 131 -0.56 7.20 14.41
CA VAL A 131 0.58 7.67 15.19
C VAL A 131 1.57 8.47 14.34
N ASP A 132 1.21 8.78 13.09
CA ASP A 132 1.99 9.62 12.18
C ASP A 132 3.48 9.22 12.03
N CYS A 133 3.76 7.91 12.02
CA CYS A 133 5.11 7.36 11.97
C CYS A 133 5.65 7.14 10.54
N ILE A 134 4.96 7.65 9.50
CA ILE A 134 5.32 7.39 8.09
C ILE A 134 5.75 8.68 7.43
N ARG A 135 6.95 8.68 6.85
CA ARG A 135 7.48 9.81 6.07
C ARG A 135 7.83 9.39 4.64
N MET A 136 7.86 10.35 3.72
CA MET A 136 8.30 10.13 2.36
C MET A 136 9.76 10.57 2.21
N GLN A 137 10.61 9.69 1.70
CA GLN A 137 12.01 9.96 1.41
C GLN A 137 12.23 9.94 -0.11
N PRO A 138 12.68 11.04 -0.73
CA PRO A 138 13.06 11.04 -2.14
C PRO A 138 14.16 10.00 -2.42
N ILE A 139 13.96 9.16 -3.44
CA ILE A 139 14.91 8.08 -3.79
C ILE A 139 15.45 8.18 -5.22
N THR A 140 14.94 9.10 -6.04
CA THR A 140 15.39 9.28 -7.43
C THR A 140 16.18 10.57 -7.66
N GLY A 141 16.62 11.24 -6.58
CA GLY A 141 17.35 12.50 -6.69
C GLY A 141 16.56 13.54 -7.46
N GLN A 142 17.10 14.03 -8.59
CA GLN A 142 16.44 15.00 -9.46
C GLN A 142 15.56 14.37 -10.54
N ALA A 143 15.57 13.04 -10.71
CA ALA A 143 14.76 12.39 -11.73
C ALA A 143 13.28 12.39 -11.33
N THR A 144 12.43 12.87 -12.24
CA THR A 144 10.97 12.99 -12.10
C THR A 144 10.25 12.23 -13.20
N GLY A 145 8.92 12.12 -13.11
CA GLY A 145 8.10 11.52 -14.17
C GLY A 145 8.63 10.14 -14.59
N TRP A 146 8.71 9.90 -15.90
CA TRP A 146 9.28 8.67 -16.46
C TRP A 146 10.82 8.59 -16.42
N ALA A 147 11.53 9.63 -16.00
CA ALA A 147 12.95 9.47 -15.64
C ALA A 147 13.12 8.83 -14.25
N ALA A 148 12.10 8.93 -13.38
CA ALA A 148 12.07 8.29 -12.06
C ALA A 148 11.59 6.82 -12.10
N TRP A 149 11.08 6.36 -13.23
CA TRP A 149 10.46 5.05 -13.42
C TRP A 149 10.95 4.36 -14.70
N SER A 150 11.42 3.12 -14.59
CA SER A 150 11.54 2.27 -15.78
C SER A 150 10.18 1.65 -16.17
N PRO A 151 9.95 1.34 -17.46
CA PRO A 151 8.77 0.57 -17.89
C PRO A 151 8.59 -0.75 -17.13
N ALA A 152 9.70 -1.43 -16.80
CA ALA A 152 9.67 -2.66 -16.02
C ALA A 152 9.15 -2.45 -14.58
N GLN A 153 9.54 -1.35 -13.92
CA GLN A 153 9.03 -1.01 -12.59
C GLN A 153 7.54 -0.65 -12.60
N ALA A 154 7.09 0.10 -13.63
CA ALA A 154 5.66 0.40 -13.79
C ALA A 154 4.85 -0.90 -14.00
N GLU A 155 5.35 -1.82 -14.82
CA GLU A 155 4.70 -3.12 -15.01
C GLU A 155 4.69 -3.95 -13.72
N GLN A 156 5.79 -3.98 -12.98
CA GLN A 156 5.86 -4.66 -11.70
C GLN A 156 4.81 -4.10 -10.71
N ALA A 157 4.68 -2.78 -10.62
CA ALA A 157 3.67 -2.13 -9.79
C ALA A 157 2.24 -2.51 -10.22
N ARG A 158 1.98 -2.53 -11.53
CA ARG A 158 0.69 -2.95 -12.11
C ARG A 158 0.34 -4.39 -11.76
N VAL A 159 1.28 -5.32 -11.91
CA VAL A 159 1.09 -6.74 -11.56
C VAL A 159 0.80 -6.89 -10.07
N ARG A 160 1.54 -6.18 -9.20
CA ARG A 160 1.30 -6.20 -7.75
C ARG A 160 -0.09 -5.67 -7.41
N TYR A 161 -0.50 -4.54 -7.99
CA TYR A 161 -1.84 -3.98 -7.80
C TYR A 161 -2.94 -4.97 -8.21
N ARG A 162 -2.81 -5.61 -9.38
CA ARG A 162 -3.79 -6.62 -9.82
C ARG A 162 -3.89 -7.79 -8.84
N ARG A 163 -2.74 -8.30 -8.36
CA ARG A 163 -2.71 -9.37 -7.34
C ARG A 163 -3.32 -8.92 -6.01
N HIS A 164 -3.11 -7.68 -5.61
CA HIS A 164 -3.73 -7.09 -4.43
C HIS A 164 -5.26 -7.09 -4.55
N MET A 165 -5.77 -6.56 -5.66
CA MET A 165 -7.22 -6.49 -5.93
C MET A 165 -7.87 -7.88 -5.98
N GLN A 166 -7.21 -8.87 -6.58
CA GLN A 166 -7.67 -10.26 -6.56
C GLN A 166 -7.80 -10.82 -5.14
N ARG A 167 -6.82 -10.54 -4.26
CA ARG A 167 -6.90 -10.97 -2.86
C ARG A 167 -8.00 -10.25 -2.10
N GLN A 168 -8.21 -8.96 -2.34
CA GLN A 168 -9.31 -8.22 -1.72
C GLN A 168 -10.67 -8.77 -2.16
N ALA A 169 -10.84 -9.02 -3.47
CA ALA A 169 -12.07 -9.61 -4.02
C ALA A 169 -12.34 -11.00 -3.43
N GLY A 170 -11.33 -11.88 -3.40
CA GLY A 170 -11.49 -13.22 -2.81
C GLY A 170 -11.84 -13.18 -1.31
N ARG A 171 -11.26 -12.23 -0.56
CA ARG A 171 -11.62 -12.02 0.85
C ARG A 171 -13.05 -11.51 1.02
N ALA A 172 -13.52 -10.64 0.11
CA ALA A 172 -14.91 -10.19 0.09
C ALA A 172 -15.87 -11.36 -0.20
N THR A 173 -15.55 -12.20 -1.18
CA THR A 173 -16.35 -13.40 -1.50
C THR A 173 -16.45 -14.36 -0.31
N ILE A 174 -15.33 -14.67 0.35
CA ILE A 174 -15.32 -15.53 1.55
C ILE A 174 -16.12 -14.91 2.70
N ALA A 175 -16.03 -13.59 2.89
CA ALA A 175 -16.82 -12.90 3.91
C ALA A 175 -18.34 -12.93 3.64
N THR A 176 -18.74 -12.94 2.36
CA THR A 176 -20.17 -13.04 1.97
C THR A 176 -20.74 -14.45 2.06
N VAL A 177 -19.90 -15.47 1.94
CA VAL A 177 -20.27 -16.87 2.22
C VAL A 177 -19.98 -17.13 3.70
N GLY A 178 -20.86 -16.65 4.58
CA GLY A 178 -20.77 -16.91 6.01
C GLY A 178 -20.62 -18.41 6.32
N PRO A 179 -20.07 -18.80 7.49
CA PRO A 179 -19.89 -20.21 7.82
C PRO A 179 -21.27 -20.88 7.82
N SER A 180 -21.53 -21.71 6.81
CA SER A 180 -22.69 -22.59 6.82
C SER A 180 -22.53 -23.52 8.02
N SER A 181 -23.35 -23.30 9.05
CA SER A 181 -23.47 -24.16 10.21
C SER A 181 -23.87 -25.57 9.77
N SER A 182 -22.90 -26.44 9.55
CA SER A 182 -23.07 -27.89 9.58
C SER A 182 -22.18 -28.42 10.69
N SER A 183 -22.64 -28.25 11.93
CA SER A 183 -22.15 -28.99 13.08
C SER A 183 -22.54 -30.46 12.92
N GLY A 184 -21.75 -31.20 12.15
CA GLY A 184 -21.68 -32.65 12.22
C GLY A 184 -20.83 -33.05 13.44
N PRO A 185 -21.22 -34.07 14.22
CA PRO A 185 -20.49 -34.46 15.42
C PRO A 185 -19.07 -34.94 15.06
N LEU A 186 -18.05 -34.23 15.56
CA LEU A 186 -16.65 -34.62 15.48
C LEU A 186 -16.44 -35.93 16.25
N ALA A 187 -16.29 -37.02 15.52
CA ALA A 187 -15.78 -38.28 16.06
C ALA A 187 -14.32 -38.08 16.50
N ARG A 188 -14.06 -38.29 17.79
CA ARG A 188 -12.72 -38.18 18.40
C ARG A 188 -11.91 -39.42 18.04
N HIS A 189 -11.05 -39.33 17.04
CA HIS A 189 -9.98 -40.31 16.86
C HIS A 189 -8.81 -39.98 17.78
N HIS A 190 -8.67 -40.72 18.87
CA HIS A 190 -7.45 -40.76 19.67
C HIS A 190 -6.39 -41.58 18.92
N GLY A 191 -5.54 -40.91 18.14
CA GLY A 191 -4.29 -41.46 17.64
C GLY A 191 -3.17 -41.14 18.62
N GLN A 192 -2.64 -42.18 19.27
CA GLN A 192 -1.47 -42.11 20.12
C GLN A 192 -0.23 -41.88 19.23
N HIS A 193 0.54 -40.83 19.50
CA HIS A 193 1.84 -40.60 18.85
C HIS A 193 2.91 -40.48 19.93
N GLU A 194 3.73 -41.53 20.07
CA GLU A 194 4.95 -41.52 20.88
C GLU A 194 6.07 -40.73 20.17
N PRO A 195 6.86 -39.90 20.88
CA PRO A 195 8.04 -39.28 20.31
C PRO A 195 9.28 -40.18 20.45
N ALA A 196 10.05 -40.30 19.37
CA ALA A 196 11.35 -41.00 19.32
C ALA A 196 12.49 -40.16 19.95
N PRO A 197 13.56 -40.78 20.48
CA PRO A 197 14.67 -40.07 21.11
C PRO A 197 15.76 -39.68 20.10
N GLY A 198 16.31 -38.47 20.24
CA GLY A 198 17.48 -37.98 19.51
C GLY A 198 18.55 -37.44 20.47
N PRO A 199 19.84 -37.47 20.10
CA PRO A 199 20.95 -37.50 21.04
C PRO A 199 21.41 -36.11 21.52
N GLU A 200 21.86 -36.08 22.76
CA GLU A 200 22.45 -34.93 23.46
C GLU A 200 23.92 -34.71 23.07
N GLN A 201 24.33 -33.45 22.90
CA GLN A 201 25.67 -32.95 23.27
C GLN A 201 25.67 -31.41 23.41
N PRO A 202 26.53 -30.83 24.27
CA PRO A 202 26.26 -29.55 24.95
C PRO A 202 26.96 -28.34 24.31
N MET A 203 26.30 -27.18 24.34
CA MET A 203 26.93 -25.88 24.03
C MET A 203 26.75 -24.88 25.18
N ALA A 204 27.84 -24.18 25.44
CA ALA A 204 28.15 -23.20 26.48
C ALA A 204 27.00 -22.37 27.08
N LEU A 205 27.05 -22.24 28.42
CA LEU A 205 26.26 -21.31 29.22
C LEU A 205 26.51 -19.86 28.78
N HIS A 206 25.50 -19.24 28.16
CA HIS A 206 25.39 -17.79 28.08
C HIS A 206 24.54 -17.29 29.26
N ASP A 207 25.13 -16.38 30.05
CA ASP A 207 24.57 -15.77 31.25
C ASP A 207 23.28 -14.98 30.92
N ASN A 208 22.13 -15.61 31.15
CA ASN A 208 20.80 -15.06 30.94
C ASN A 208 20.31 -14.39 32.24
N ARG A 209 20.90 -13.25 32.58
CA ARG A 209 20.37 -12.42 33.67
C ARG A 209 19.21 -11.57 33.15
N PRO A 210 17.96 -11.72 33.66
CA PRO A 210 16.85 -10.90 33.21
C PRO A 210 17.07 -9.46 33.64
N LEU A 211 17.01 -8.52 32.69
CA LEU A 211 16.81 -7.11 33.02
C LEU A 211 15.41 -6.98 33.62
N GLN A 212 15.34 -6.71 34.93
CA GLN A 212 14.09 -6.40 35.62
C GLN A 212 13.53 -5.10 35.07
N ALA A 213 12.51 -5.19 34.20
CA ALA A 213 11.70 -4.06 33.81
C ALA A 213 10.73 -3.73 34.95
N THR A 214 11.13 -2.79 35.81
CA THR A 214 10.26 -2.22 36.85
C THR A 214 9.25 -1.26 36.21
N GLY A 215 8.08 -1.77 35.83
CA GLY A 215 6.96 -0.95 35.38
C GLY A 215 5.71 -1.79 35.21
N ALA A 216 4.68 -1.52 36.03
CA ALA A 216 3.38 -2.16 35.87
C ALA A 216 2.79 -1.82 34.49
N ALA A 217 2.25 -2.81 33.79
CA ALA A 217 1.60 -2.60 32.50
C ALA A 217 0.40 -1.66 32.66
N PRO A 218 0.25 -0.63 31.81
CA PRO A 218 -0.82 0.35 31.98
C PRO A 218 -2.19 -0.30 31.81
N THR A 219 -3.09 0.08 32.70
CA THR A 219 -4.49 -0.33 32.75
C THR A 219 -5.23 0.10 31.48
N LYS A 220 -6.37 -0.53 31.24
CA LYS A 220 -7.23 -0.20 30.09
C LYS A 220 -7.69 1.27 30.10
N ALA A 221 -7.87 1.85 31.28
CA ALA A 221 -8.22 3.26 31.44
C ALA A 221 -7.07 4.18 31.01
N GLU A 222 -5.84 3.87 31.42
CA GLU A 222 -4.65 4.65 31.05
C GLU A 222 -4.38 4.56 29.54
N LYS A 223 -4.53 3.37 28.94
CA LYS A 223 -4.40 3.21 27.48
C LYS A 223 -5.43 4.02 26.70
N HIS A 224 -6.68 4.09 27.18
CA HIS A 224 -7.70 4.91 26.55
C HIS A 224 -7.42 6.41 26.70
N GLN A 225 -6.90 6.84 27.85
CA GLN A 225 -6.54 8.24 28.07
C GLN A 225 -5.35 8.66 27.19
N ILE A 226 -4.33 7.81 27.04
CA ILE A 226 -3.20 8.07 26.14
C ILE A 226 -3.70 8.16 24.69
N LEU A 227 -4.55 7.23 24.24
CA LEU A 227 -5.12 7.27 22.90
C LEU A 227 -5.97 8.52 22.67
N ALA A 228 -6.81 8.91 23.63
CA ALA A 228 -7.62 10.12 23.56
C ALA A 228 -6.75 11.39 23.48
N ALA A 229 -5.67 11.46 24.27
CA ALA A 229 -4.73 12.59 24.25
C ALA A 229 -3.98 12.70 22.91
N VAL A 230 -3.57 11.58 22.33
CA VAL A 230 -2.91 11.53 21.01
C VAL A 230 -3.86 11.99 19.91
N LEU A 231 -5.12 11.51 19.92
CA LEU A 231 -6.14 11.91 18.95
C LEU A 231 -6.51 13.40 19.07
N ALA A 232 -6.64 13.93 20.28
CA ALA A 232 -6.93 15.34 20.52
C ALA A 232 -5.79 16.25 20.01
N LYS A 233 -4.53 15.83 20.21
CA LYS A 233 -3.34 16.56 19.71
C LYS A 233 -3.26 16.54 18.18
N ALA A 234 -3.61 15.42 17.55
CA ALA A 234 -3.70 15.31 16.10
C ALA A 234 -4.80 16.20 15.51
N GLN A 235 -5.97 16.27 16.17
CA GLN A 235 -7.08 17.15 15.77
C GLN A 235 -6.72 18.64 15.90
N ALA A 236 -6.03 19.03 16.97
CA ALA A 236 -5.59 20.42 17.16
C ALA A 236 -4.61 20.88 16.07
N ARG A 237 -3.72 20.00 15.61
CA ARG A 237 -2.75 20.30 14.54
C ARG A 237 -3.40 20.43 13.17
N ARG A 238 -4.43 19.63 12.87
CA ARG A 238 -5.24 19.73 11.64
C ARG A 238 -6.07 21.01 11.57
N ARG A 239 -6.36 21.66 12.70
CA ARG A 239 -7.07 22.96 12.75
C ARG A 239 -6.13 24.16 12.65
N ALA A 240 -4.82 23.94 12.74
CA ALA A 240 -3.79 24.97 12.69
C ALA A 240 -3.07 25.05 11.33
N GLN A 241 -3.52 24.24 10.36
CA GLN A 241 -3.10 24.24 8.95
C GLN A 241 -4.30 24.66 8.10
#